data_AF-A0A8S3EJ77-F1
#
_entry.id   AF-A0A8S3EJ77-F1
#
_cell.length_a   1.000
_cell.length_b   1.000
_cell.length_c   1.000
_cell.angle_alpha   90.00
_cell.angle_beta   90.00
_cell.angle_gamma   90.00
#
_symmetry.space_group_name_H-M   'P 1'
#
loop_
_entity.id
_entity.type
_entity.pdbx_description
1 polymer ?
#
loop_
_entity_poly.entity_id
_entity_poly.type
_entity_poly.pdbx_seq_one_letter_code
_entity_poly.pdbx_strand_id
1 'polypeptide(L)'
;MEKEDIKKRWREYTEELYKKDTQSIDENDGSTIELEPDISESEIKWTLECIANNKTPGIDEIPVELFKILGADAVKILLPICQQIWKTQQWPKD
;
A
#
# COMPACT_ATOMS: atom_id res chain seq x y z
N MET A 1 -29.07 -33.47 9.75
CA MET A 1 -27.96 -32.92 8.95
C MET A 1 -26.70 -33.13 9.77
N GLU A 2 -25.88 -34.09 9.36
CA GLU A 2 -24.69 -34.49 10.11
C GLU A 2 -23.55 -33.49 9.87
N LYS A 3 -22.68 -33.29 10.87
CA LYS A 3 -21.56 -32.33 10.79
C LYS A 3 -20.63 -32.61 9.61
N GLU A 4 -20.58 -33.86 9.16
CA GLU A 4 -19.78 -34.29 8.01
C GLU A 4 -20.35 -33.81 6.67
N ASP A 5 -21.67 -33.73 6.51
CA ASP A 5 -22.31 -33.18 5.29
C ASP A 5 -22.00 -31.69 5.13
N ILE A 6 -22.03 -30.94 6.25
CA ILE A 6 -21.70 -29.51 6.26
C ILE A 6 -20.23 -29.34 5.84
N LYS A 7 -19.31 -30.11 6.43
CA LYS A 7 -17.88 -30.07 6.10
C LYS A 7 -17.60 -30.42 4.63
N LYS A 8 -18.34 -31.39 4.07
CA LYS A 8 -18.25 -31.76 2.65
C LYS A 8 -18.71 -30.62 1.75
N ARG A 9 -19.84 -29.97 2.09
CA ARG A 9 -20.37 -28.81 1.35
C ARG A 9 -19.38 -27.64 1.32
N TRP A 10 -18.72 -27.35 2.44
CA TRP A 10 -17.69 -26.30 2.52
C TRP A 10 -16.45 -26.62 1.68
N ARG A 11 -16.03 -27.89 1.63
CA ARG A 11 -14.93 -28.34 0.77
C ARG A 11 -15.27 -28.17 -0.71
N GLU A 12 -16.45 -28.61 -1.13
CA GLU A 12 -16.90 -28.49 -2.53
C GLU A 12 -16.98 -27.01 -2.95
N TYR A 13 -17.54 -26.15 -2.10
CA TYR A 13 -17.64 -24.72 -2.36
C TYR A 13 -16.27 -24.03 -2.50
N THR A 14 -15.30 -24.39 -1.66
CA THR A 14 -13.93 -23.85 -1.76
C THR A 14 -13.21 -24.35 -3.00
N GLU A 15 -13.37 -25.63 -3.36
CA GLU A 15 -12.82 -26.14 -4.62
C GLU A 15 -13.43 -25.47 -5.84
N GLU A 16 -14.73 -25.19 -5.85
CA GLU A 16 -15.38 -24.44 -6.95
C GLU A 16 -14.90 -22.99 -7.02
N LEU A 17 -14.75 -22.30 -5.88
CA LEU A 17 -14.26 -20.92 -5.80
C LEU A 17 -12.86 -20.76 -6.43
N TYR A 18 -11.98 -21.75 -6.28
CA TYR A 18 -10.61 -21.69 -6.79
C TYR A 18 -10.40 -22.46 -8.10
N LYS A 19 -11.46 -23.05 -8.71
CA LYS A 19 -11.34 -23.93 -9.89
C LYS A 19 -11.25 -23.22 -11.26
N LYS A 20 -11.29 -21.89 -11.35
CA LYS A 20 -11.02 -21.10 -12.58
C LYS A 20 -10.75 -19.65 -12.16
N ASP A 21 -9.65 -19.02 -12.53
CA ASP A 21 -9.26 -18.72 -13.92
C ASP A 21 -7.80 -19.09 -14.27
N THR A 22 -7.51 -20.37 -14.54
CA THR A 22 -6.22 -20.77 -15.15
C THR A 22 -6.31 -21.00 -16.66
N GLN A 23 -7.44 -20.65 -17.29
CA GLN A 23 -7.65 -20.91 -18.74
C GLN A 23 -7.87 -19.64 -19.57
N SER A 24 -7.62 -18.45 -19.01
CA SER A 24 -7.57 -17.19 -19.77
C SER A 24 -6.67 -16.13 -19.12
N ILE A 25 -5.55 -16.55 -18.52
CA ILE A 25 -4.41 -15.64 -18.48
C ILE A 25 -3.64 -15.95 -19.74
N ASP A 26 -4.13 -15.34 -20.82
CA ASP A 26 -3.41 -15.23 -22.08
C ASP A 26 -1.98 -14.78 -21.74
N GLU A 27 -1.01 -15.62 -22.08
CA GLU A 27 0.43 -15.37 -21.95
C GLU A 27 0.93 -14.27 -22.91
N ASN A 28 0.04 -13.37 -23.35
CA ASN A 28 0.32 -12.27 -24.27
C ASN A 28 -0.26 -10.92 -23.82
N ASP A 29 -0.64 -10.74 -22.55
CA ASP A 29 -0.76 -9.36 -22.07
C ASP A 29 0.64 -8.84 -21.74
N GLY A 30 1.27 -8.31 -22.78
CA GLY A 30 2.28 -7.27 -22.68
C GLY A 30 1.69 -6.00 -22.04
N SER A 31 0.98 -6.14 -20.92
CA SER A 31 0.85 -5.11 -19.91
C SER A 31 2.26 -4.84 -19.44
N THR A 32 2.93 -3.93 -20.14
CA THR A 32 3.66 -2.87 -19.47
C THR A 32 2.82 -2.50 -18.27
N ILE A 33 3.15 -3.06 -17.11
CA ILE A 33 2.56 -2.68 -15.83
C ILE A 33 2.72 -1.17 -15.84
N GLU A 34 1.60 -0.47 -16.04
CA GLU A 34 1.59 0.98 -15.99
C GLU A 34 1.89 1.26 -14.52
N LEU A 35 3.18 1.38 -14.21
CA LEU A 35 3.66 1.71 -12.90
C LEU A 35 2.89 2.95 -12.50
N GLU A 36 2.09 2.81 -11.44
CA GLU A 36 1.34 3.93 -10.89
C GLU A 36 2.27 5.15 -10.81
N PRO A 37 1.78 6.32 -11.27
CA PRO A 37 2.62 7.48 -11.47
C PRO A 37 3.42 7.81 -10.21
N ASP A 38 4.62 8.36 -10.42
CA ASP A 38 5.50 8.76 -9.31
C ASP A 38 4.76 9.68 -8.34
N ILE A 39 5.00 9.49 -7.04
CA ILE A 39 4.43 10.30 -5.97
C ILE A 39 4.77 11.77 -6.21
N SER A 40 3.73 12.62 -6.23
CA SER A 40 3.84 14.05 -6.49
C SER A 40 4.03 14.87 -5.21
N GLU A 41 4.65 16.05 -5.34
CA GLU A 41 4.78 17.00 -4.23
C GLU A 41 3.42 17.44 -3.66
N SER A 42 2.40 17.54 -4.52
CA SER A 42 1.03 17.92 -4.16
C SER A 42 0.39 16.91 -3.22
N GLU A 43 0.62 15.60 -3.43
CA GLU A 43 0.10 14.55 -2.56
C GLU A 43 0.76 14.56 -1.19
N ILE A 44 2.08 14.76 -1.13
CA ILE A 44 2.79 14.87 0.16
C ILE A 44 2.32 16.11 0.90
N LYS A 45 2.19 17.25 0.20
CA LYS A 45 1.67 18.48 0.79
C LYS A 45 0.24 18.30 1.32
N TRP A 46 -0.64 17.69 0.53
CA TRP A 46 -2.01 17.39 0.94
C TRP A 46 -2.03 16.48 2.17
N THR A 47 -1.19 15.43 2.18
CA THR A 47 -1.08 14.50 3.31
C THR A 47 -0.62 15.22 4.58
N LEU A 48 0.37 16.10 4.47
CA LEU A 48 0.83 16.94 5.57
C LEU A 48 -0.29 17.86 6.08
N GLU A 49 -1.07 18.48 5.19
CA GLU A 49 -2.19 19.35 5.58
C GLU A 49 -3.33 18.56 6.25
N CYS A 50 -3.65 17.37 5.76
CA CYS A 50 -4.73 16.51 6.26
C CYS A 50 -4.38 15.72 7.54
N ILE A 51 -3.11 15.57 7.88
CA ILE A 51 -2.69 14.89 9.10
C ILE A 51 -3.31 15.58 10.33
N ALA A 52 -3.89 14.82 11.26
CA ALA A 52 -4.39 15.38 12.52
C ALA A 52 -3.25 15.80 13.45
N ASN A 53 -3.41 16.96 14.11
CA ASN A 53 -2.49 17.48 15.14
C ASN A 53 -2.73 16.77 16.49
N ASN A 54 -1.74 16.85 17.37
CA ASN A 54 -1.67 16.26 18.71
C ASN A 54 -1.69 14.73 18.71
N LYS A 55 -1.12 14.10 17.68
CA LYS A 55 -0.87 12.65 17.74
C LYS A 55 0.33 12.40 18.65
N THR A 56 0.23 11.34 19.47
CA THR A 56 1.37 10.87 20.25
C THR A 56 2.52 10.56 19.28
N PRO A 57 3.75 11.06 19.53
CA PRO A 57 4.91 10.72 18.74
C PRO A 57 5.07 9.19 18.66
N GLY A 58 5.61 8.72 17.54
CA GLY A 58 5.89 7.29 17.35
C GLY A 58 7.06 6.81 18.21
N ILE A 59 7.58 5.63 17.87
CA ILE A 59 8.80 5.07 18.47
C ILE A 59 10.02 5.96 18.20
N ASP A 60 9.95 6.73 17.12
CA ASP A 60 10.93 7.73 16.70
C ASP A 60 10.92 9.01 17.56
N GLU A 61 9.92 9.18 18.43
CA GLU A 61 9.70 10.40 19.24
C GLU A 61 9.54 11.69 18.40
N ILE A 62 9.33 11.57 17.08
CA ILE A 62 9.18 12.72 16.19
C ILE A 62 7.69 13.12 16.12
N PRO A 63 7.31 14.31 16.62
CA PRO A 63 5.95 14.80 16.48
C PRO A 63 5.67 15.15 15.02
N VAL A 64 4.48 14.77 14.55
CA VAL A 64 4.09 15.01 13.15
C VAL A 64 3.92 16.51 12.83
N GLU A 65 3.72 17.32 13.87
CA GLU A 65 3.72 18.77 13.83
C GLU A 65 5.04 19.34 13.32
N LEU A 66 6.16 18.64 13.54
CA LEU A 66 7.46 19.07 13.04
C LEU A 66 7.43 19.18 11.51
N PHE A 67 6.87 18.18 10.83
CA PHE A 67 6.76 18.20 9.37
C PHE A 67 5.82 19.31 8.86
N LYS A 68 4.81 19.70 9.66
CA LYS A 68 3.95 20.85 9.33
C LYS A 68 4.68 22.19 9.45
N ILE A 69 5.57 22.33 10.43
CA ILE A 69 6.39 23.53 10.62
C ILE A 69 7.44 23.65 9.51
N LEU A 70 8.08 22.54 9.14
CA LEU A 70 9.03 22.51 8.03
C LEU A 70 8.35 22.76 6.67
N GLY A 71 7.07 22.37 6.51
CA GLY A 71 6.27 22.68 5.33
C GLY A 71 6.94 22.22 4.03
N ALA A 72 7.38 23.17 3.21
CA ALA A 72 8.03 22.89 1.93
C ALA A 72 9.35 22.13 2.06
N ASP A 73 10.10 22.33 3.14
CA ASP A 73 11.36 21.63 3.36
C ASP A 73 11.12 20.17 3.79
N ALA A 74 10.02 19.89 4.51
CA ALA A 74 9.60 18.52 4.79
C ALA A 74 9.23 17.77 3.51
N VAL A 75 8.52 18.43 2.58
CA VAL A 75 8.17 17.82 1.28
C VAL A 75 9.44 17.43 0.51
N LYS A 76 10.45 18.30 0.47
CA LYS A 76 11.73 18.01 -0.21
C LYS A 76 12.50 16.84 0.40
N ILE A 77 12.37 16.60 1.70
CA ILE A 77 13.03 15.48 2.39
C ILE A 77 12.23 14.19 2.18
N LEU A 78 10.90 14.26 2.28
CA LEU A 78 10.02 13.09 2.19
C LEU A 78 9.89 12.58 0.75
N LEU A 79 9.84 13.47 -0.25
CA LEU A 79 9.66 13.11 -1.65
C LEU A 79 10.68 12.06 -2.15
N PRO A 80 12.01 12.26 -2.04
CA PRO A 80 12.98 11.28 -2.51
C PRO A 80 12.90 9.96 -1.73
N ILE A 81 12.58 9.99 -0.43
CA ILE A 81 12.44 8.77 0.40
C ILE A 81 11.21 7.97 -0.05
N CYS A 82 10.06 8.63 -0.17
CA CYS A 82 8.82 8.01 -0.63
C CYS A 82 8.98 7.46 -2.05
N GLN A 83 9.60 8.20 -2.96
CA GLN A 83 9.88 7.73 -4.32
C GLN A 83 10.85 6.55 -4.36
N GLN A 84 11.88 6.55 -3.49
CA GLN A 84 12.78 5.41 -3.39
C GLN A 84 12.04 4.15 -2.92
N ILE A 85 11.20 4.27 -1.88
CA ILE A 85 10.39 3.16 -1.38
C ILE A 85 9.38 2.70 -2.45
N TRP A 86 8.77 3.64 -3.17
CA TRP A 86 7.83 3.34 -4.27
C TRP A 86 8.50 2.53 -5.38
N LYS A 87 9.68 2.97 -5.84
CA LYS A 87 10.42 2.34 -6.94
C LYS A 87 11.06 1.01 -6.57
N THR A 88 11.61 0.92 -5.36
CA THR A 88 12.35 -0.27 -4.92
C THR A 88 11.47 -1.29 -4.23
N GLN A 89 10.26 -0.89 -3.80
CA GLN A 89 9.38 -1.64 -2.90
C GLN A 89 10.10 -2.16 -1.64
N GLN A 90 11.20 -1.52 -1.27
CA GLN A 90 12.05 -1.90 -0.16
C GLN A 90 12.11 -0.76 0.85
N TRP A 91 11.93 -1.11 2.12
CA TRP A 91 12.14 -0.19 3.22
C TRP A 91 13.65 0.04 3.39
N PRO A 92 14.09 1.32 3.54
CA PRO A 92 15.47 1.58 3.94
C PRO A 92 15.77 0.85 5.24
N LYS A 93 16.95 0.25 5.33
CA LYS A 93 17.41 -0.37 6.57
C LYS A 93 17.76 0.72 7.57
N ASP A 94 17.44 0.45 8.84
CA ASP A 94 17.76 1.27 10.01
C ASP A 94 19.25 1.63 10.09
#